data_AF-A0A0K2YPY9-F1
#
_entry.id   AF-A0A0K2YPY9-F1
#
_cell.length_a   1.000
_cell.length_b   1.000
_cell.length_c   1.000
_cell.angle_alpha   90.00
_cell.angle_beta   90.00
_cell.angle_gamma   90.00
#
_symmetry.space_group_name_H-M   'P 1'
#
loop_
_entity.id
_entity.type
_entity.pdbx_description
1 polymer ?
#
loop_
_entity_poly.entity_id
_entity_poly.type
_entity_poly.pdbx_seq_one_letter_code
_entity_poly.pdbx_strand_id
1 'polypeptide(L)'
;MTAVPLRSDSLATSAAPSAREVFVGTYPGVTVVCSPHLAQNRPSTLDGSWTRPLASERTYLVCAEDAAPWGSFAYWERGELRRSFSPTASFIHENIGLPLVWERPYWAGEHPPRRSFDRFPDPLSLPFHPGEFADAANLQWLGFGYAAAGGELSPPDLTVCGFTLYAAGDELPAPPPAAIEVRRRRRWWRRRAG
;
A
#
# COMPACT_ATOMS: atom_id res chain seq x y z
N MET A 1 -8.11 21.49 1.02
CA MET A 1 -7.05 20.54 1.40
C MET A 1 -5.86 20.83 0.51
N THR A 2 -4.68 20.96 1.09
CA THR A 2 -3.45 21.31 0.38
C THR A 2 -2.45 20.18 0.55
N ALA A 3 -1.86 19.71 -0.54
CA ALA A 3 -0.80 18.71 -0.52
C ALA A 3 0.55 19.42 -0.66
N VAL A 4 1.46 19.18 0.28
CA VAL A 4 2.84 19.68 0.24
C VAL A 4 3.76 18.51 -0.10
N PRO A 5 4.63 18.62 -1.13
CA PRO A 5 5.54 17.54 -1.50
C PRO A 5 6.48 17.13 -0.36
N LEU A 6 6.60 15.83 -0.16
CA LEU A 6 7.65 15.17 0.64
C LEU A 6 8.66 14.54 -0.33
N ARG A 7 9.79 14.05 0.19
CA ARG A 7 10.72 13.24 -0.62
C ARG A 7 10.00 12.02 -1.20
N SER A 8 10.37 11.65 -2.42
CA SER A 8 10.06 10.33 -2.96
C SER A 8 10.90 9.26 -2.26
N ASP A 9 10.36 8.06 -2.15
CA ASP A 9 10.99 6.94 -1.46
C ASP A 9 10.51 5.62 -2.11
N SER A 10 11.00 4.48 -1.64
CA SER A 10 10.57 3.17 -2.13
C SER A 10 9.21 2.78 -1.57
N LEU A 11 8.46 1.94 -2.30
CA LEU A 11 7.20 1.40 -1.83
C LEU A 11 7.39 0.55 -0.56
N ALA A 12 8.53 -0.17 -0.46
CA ALA A 12 8.88 -0.98 0.72
C ALA A 12 8.87 -0.18 2.03
N THR A 13 9.30 1.08 1.99
CA THR A 13 9.42 1.97 3.16
C THR A 13 8.23 2.92 3.32
N SER A 14 7.37 3.03 2.31
CA SER A 14 6.30 4.04 2.23
C SER A 14 4.89 3.46 2.31
N ALA A 15 4.76 2.14 2.44
CA ALA A 15 3.47 1.45 2.51
C ALA A 15 2.70 1.70 3.81
N ALA A 16 3.39 2.13 4.88
CA ALA A 16 2.82 2.50 6.18
C ALA A 16 3.07 3.99 6.51
N PRO A 17 2.45 4.94 5.79
CA PRO A 17 2.64 6.37 6.03
C PRO A 17 2.09 6.84 7.37
N SER A 18 2.61 7.97 7.85
CA SER A 18 2.06 8.68 9.01
C SER A 18 0.66 9.23 8.73
N ALA A 19 -0.10 9.59 9.78
CA ALA A 19 -1.49 10.04 9.71
C ALA A 19 -1.79 11.17 8.70
N ARG A 20 -0.82 12.02 8.36
CA ARG A 20 -0.98 13.13 7.41
C ARG A 20 -0.22 12.91 6.10
N GLU A 21 0.38 11.74 5.91
CA GLU A 21 1.17 11.42 4.73
C GLU A 21 0.36 10.56 3.77
N VAL A 22 0.57 10.82 2.49
CA VAL A 22 0.11 9.96 1.40
C VAL A 22 1.28 9.75 0.45
N PHE A 23 1.44 8.53 -0.02
CA PHE A 23 2.40 8.22 -1.07
C PHE A 23 1.64 7.74 -2.31
N VAL A 24 2.07 8.23 -3.47
CA VAL A 24 1.43 7.93 -4.76
C VAL A 24 2.47 7.47 -5.76
N GLY A 25 2.28 6.29 -6.33
CA GLY A 25 3.05 5.75 -7.46
C GLY A 25 2.15 5.63 -8.69
N THR A 26 2.69 5.92 -9.86
CA THR A 26 1.98 5.71 -11.13
C THR A 26 2.85 4.89 -12.05
N TYR A 27 2.32 3.74 -12.45
CA TYR A 27 2.97 2.79 -13.34
C TYR A 27 2.05 2.51 -14.53
N PRO A 28 2.54 1.90 -15.63
CA PRO A 28 1.69 1.55 -16.76
C PRO A 28 0.46 0.74 -16.33
N GLY A 29 -0.73 1.34 -16.45
CA GLY A 29 -2.00 0.69 -16.16
C GLY A 29 -2.40 0.59 -14.68
N VAL A 30 -1.59 1.08 -13.74
CA VAL A 30 -1.91 1.04 -12.30
C VAL A 30 -1.42 2.27 -11.55
N THR A 31 -2.27 2.78 -10.66
CA THR A 31 -1.91 3.82 -9.69
C THR A 31 -1.94 3.20 -8.30
N VAL A 32 -0.85 3.35 -7.56
CA VAL A 32 -0.73 2.87 -6.18
C VAL A 32 -0.85 4.06 -5.26
N VAL A 33 -1.70 3.95 -4.23
CA VAL A 33 -1.86 4.97 -3.19
C VAL A 33 -1.68 4.31 -1.82
N CYS A 34 -0.76 4.82 -1.03
CA CYS A 34 -0.55 4.40 0.34
C CYS A 34 -1.03 5.52 1.27
N SER A 35 -1.98 5.22 2.15
CA SER A 35 -2.51 6.15 3.15
C SER A 35 -3.00 5.37 4.36
N PRO A 36 -2.74 5.83 5.60
CA PRO A 36 -3.21 5.13 6.79
C PRO A 36 -4.75 5.12 6.91
N HIS A 37 -5.45 6.05 6.25
CA HIS A 37 -6.91 6.12 6.29
C HIS A 37 -7.62 5.02 5.48
N LEU A 38 -6.88 4.32 4.61
CA LEU A 38 -7.38 3.19 3.84
C LEU A 38 -7.39 1.89 4.65
N ALA A 39 -6.59 1.82 5.72
CA ALA A 39 -6.49 0.67 6.61
C ALA A 39 -7.72 0.58 7.54
N GLN A 40 -8.83 0.07 7.01
CA GLN A 40 -10.08 -0.13 7.74
C GLN A 40 -10.34 -1.62 8.01
N ASN A 41 -10.82 -1.94 9.21
CA ASN A 41 -11.22 -3.30 9.58
C ASN A 41 -12.34 -3.86 8.69
N ARG A 42 -13.14 -3.00 8.06
CA ARG A 42 -14.21 -3.37 7.11
C ARG A 42 -14.00 -2.65 5.78
N PRO A 43 -13.23 -3.22 4.85
CA PRO A 43 -13.02 -2.62 3.54
C PRO A 43 -14.32 -2.22 2.83
N SER A 44 -15.43 -2.96 3.02
CA SER A 44 -16.72 -2.64 2.42
C SER A 44 -17.28 -1.26 2.77
N THR A 45 -16.81 -0.65 3.88
CA THR A 45 -17.23 0.69 4.31
C THR A 45 -16.38 1.81 3.73
N LEU A 46 -15.39 1.49 2.89
CA LEU A 46 -14.53 2.48 2.24
C LEU A 46 -15.36 3.39 1.34
N ASP A 47 -15.07 4.69 1.40
CA ASP A 47 -15.81 5.71 0.66
C ASP A 47 -15.77 5.45 -0.86
N GLY A 48 -16.90 5.71 -1.54
CA GLY A 48 -17.05 5.50 -2.98
C GLY A 48 -16.02 6.23 -3.84
N SER A 49 -15.46 7.34 -3.35
CA SER A 49 -14.38 8.08 -4.01
C SER A 49 -13.09 7.26 -4.17
N TRP A 50 -12.85 6.27 -3.30
CA TRP A 50 -11.70 5.35 -3.39
C TRP A 50 -12.02 4.11 -4.20
N THR A 51 -13.26 3.62 -4.14
CA THR A 51 -13.65 2.34 -4.76
C THR A 51 -14.09 2.48 -6.22
N ARG A 52 -14.47 3.69 -6.65
CA ARG A 52 -14.89 4.00 -8.03
C ARG A 52 -14.13 5.19 -8.62
N PRO A 53 -12.79 5.11 -8.75
CA PRO A 53 -12.04 6.13 -9.47
C PRO A 53 -12.44 6.13 -10.95
N LEU A 54 -12.60 7.32 -11.53
CA LEU A 54 -13.03 7.51 -12.93
C LEU A 54 -12.15 6.78 -13.96
N ALA A 55 -10.90 6.48 -13.61
CA ALA A 55 -9.89 5.94 -14.50
C ALA A 55 -9.60 4.44 -14.30
N SER A 56 -10.31 3.74 -13.40
CA SER A 56 -10.03 2.32 -13.14
C SER A 56 -11.30 1.47 -13.14
N GLU A 57 -11.28 0.41 -13.93
CA GLU A 57 -12.32 -0.63 -13.90
C GLU A 57 -12.22 -1.49 -12.63
N ARG A 58 -11.02 -1.62 -12.06
CA ARG A 58 -10.75 -2.42 -10.86
C ARG A 58 -10.01 -1.59 -9.83
N THR A 59 -10.42 -1.75 -8.58
CA THR A 59 -9.73 -1.19 -7.41
C THR A 59 -9.42 -2.32 -6.46
N TYR A 60 -8.21 -2.32 -5.92
CA TYR A 60 -7.74 -3.29 -4.94
C TYR A 60 -7.32 -2.56 -3.67
N LEU A 61 -7.66 -3.12 -2.53
CA LEU A 61 -7.15 -2.72 -1.23
C LEU A 61 -6.41 -3.92 -0.65
N VAL A 62 -5.20 -3.67 -0.16
CA VAL A 62 -4.45 -4.61 0.67
C VAL A 62 -3.91 -3.85 1.86
N CYS A 63 -4.11 -4.40 3.05
CA CYS A 63 -3.58 -3.88 4.30
C CYS A 63 -3.07 -5.05 5.13
N ALA A 64 -1.94 -4.86 5.78
CA ALA A 64 -1.42 -5.76 6.80
C ALA A 64 -0.79 -4.92 7.89
N GLU A 65 -0.85 -5.42 9.12
CA GLU A 65 -0.17 -4.82 10.25
C GLU A 65 0.93 -5.76 10.74
N ASP A 66 2.14 -5.24 10.94
CA ASP A 66 3.26 -6.07 11.40
C ASP A 66 3.15 -6.37 12.91
N ALA A 67 2.58 -5.44 13.68
CA ALA A 67 2.51 -5.50 15.13
C ALA A 67 1.37 -6.39 15.67
N ALA A 68 0.34 -6.62 14.85
CA ALA A 68 -0.84 -7.39 15.21
C ALA A 68 -1.16 -8.40 14.11
N PRO A 69 -1.74 -9.57 14.43
CA PRO A 69 -2.07 -10.56 13.42
C PRO A 69 -3.34 -10.17 12.68
N TRP A 70 -3.33 -9.02 12.00
CA TRP A 70 -4.39 -8.50 11.16
C TRP A 70 -3.89 -8.38 9.72
N GLY A 71 -4.74 -8.81 8.80
CA GLY A 71 -4.55 -8.64 7.37
C GLY A 71 -5.90 -8.46 6.73
N SER A 72 -5.97 -7.63 5.70
CA SER A 72 -7.21 -7.28 5.04
C SER A 72 -6.97 -7.08 3.56
N PHE A 73 -7.90 -7.59 2.75
CA PHE A 73 -7.92 -7.30 1.33
C PHE A 73 -9.34 -7.17 0.83
N ALA A 74 -9.51 -6.37 -0.20
CA ALA A 74 -10.76 -6.29 -0.93
C ALA A 74 -10.52 -5.88 -2.37
N TYR A 75 -11.46 -6.21 -3.26
CA TYR A 75 -11.48 -5.64 -4.58
C TYR A 75 -12.88 -5.33 -5.06
N TRP A 76 -12.93 -4.28 -5.86
CA TRP A 76 -14.12 -3.76 -6.51
C TRP A 76 -13.95 -3.83 -8.01
N GLU A 77 -15.06 -4.08 -8.71
CA GLU A 77 -15.16 -3.95 -10.16
C GLU A 77 -16.21 -2.88 -10.47
N ARG A 78 -15.82 -1.81 -11.15
CA ARG A 78 -16.66 -0.63 -11.44
C ARG A 78 -17.34 -0.03 -10.20
N GLY A 79 -16.65 -0.10 -9.05
CA GLY A 79 -17.17 0.37 -7.76
C GLY A 79 -18.06 -0.62 -7.00
N GLU A 80 -18.39 -1.78 -7.58
CA GLU A 80 -19.13 -2.83 -6.87
C GLU A 80 -18.17 -3.77 -6.15
N LEU A 81 -18.40 -3.99 -4.86
CA LEU A 81 -17.58 -4.89 -4.06
C LEU A 81 -17.77 -6.34 -4.53
N ARG A 82 -16.66 -7.01 -4.86
CA ARG A 82 -16.67 -8.40 -5.35
C ARG A 82 -16.18 -9.40 -4.30
N ARG A 83 -15.15 -9.01 -3.55
CA ARG A 83 -14.57 -9.78 -2.45
C ARG A 83 -14.05 -8.81 -1.41
N SER A 84 -14.30 -9.12 -0.14
CA SER A 84 -13.61 -8.50 0.98
C SER A 84 -13.36 -9.53 2.07
N PHE A 85 -12.15 -9.54 2.61
CA PHE A 85 -11.78 -10.38 3.73
C PHE A 85 -10.87 -9.60 4.67
N SER A 86 -11.26 -9.51 5.93
CA SER A 86 -10.51 -8.80 6.97
C SER A 86 -10.53 -9.58 8.27
N PRO A 87 -9.62 -10.55 8.44
CA PRO A 87 -9.46 -11.29 9.68
C PRO A 87 -8.36 -10.73 10.60
N THR A 88 -8.52 -11.02 11.89
CA THR A 88 -7.41 -11.21 12.82
C THR A 88 -7.10 -12.71 12.98
N ALA A 89 -6.13 -13.08 13.81
CA ALA A 89 -5.81 -14.50 14.07
C ALA A 89 -7.00 -15.35 14.49
N SER A 90 -7.94 -14.80 15.27
CA SER A 90 -9.05 -15.55 15.89
C SER A 90 -10.44 -14.93 15.64
N PHE A 91 -10.54 -13.85 14.86
CA PHE A 91 -11.80 -13.17 14.61
C PHE A 91 -11.87 -12.65 13.18
N ILE A 92 -13.04 -12.73 12.54
CA ILE A 92 -13.26 -12.24 11.18
C ILE A 92 -14.12 -10.98 11.26
N HIS A 93 -13.54 -9.81 10.97
CA HIS A 93 -14.29 -8.55 10.91
C HIS A 93 -15.20 -8.48 9.69
N GLU A 94 -14.74 -9.05 8.58
CA GLU A 94 -15.44 -9.04 7.30
C GLU A 94 -15.08 -10.28 6.46
N ASN A 95 -16.09 -10.91 5.86
CA ASN A 95 -15.95 -11.95 4.86
C ASN A 95 -17.12 -11.88 3.88
N ILE A 96 -16.93 -11.15 2.78
CA ILE A 96 -17.95 -10.87 1.77
C ILE A 96 -17.46 -11.39 0.43
N GLY A 97 -18.39 -11.92 -0.37
CA GLY A 97 -18.11 -12.51 -1.68
C GLY A 97 -17.60 -13.95 -1.58
N LEU A 98 -17.44 -14.59 -2.73
CA LEU A 98 -16.93 -15.95 -2.83
C LEU A 98 -15.40 -15.94 -2.82
N PRO A 99 -14.75 -16.88 -2.10
CA PRO A 99 -13.30 -17.06 -2.19
C PRO A 99 -12.83 -17.26 -3.63
N LEU A 100 -11.71 -16.63 -3.97
CA LEU A 100 -11.05 -16.78 -5.25
C LEU A 100 -10.21 -18.08 -5.29
N VAL A 101 -9.90 -18.58 -6.49
CA VAL A 101 -9.17 -19.85 -6.68
C VAL A 101 -7.81 -19.84 -5.98
N TRP A 102 -7.10 -18.70 -6.02
CA TRP A 102 -5.79 -18.56 -5.38
C TRP A 102 -5.85 -18.65 -3.85
N GLU A 103 -7.02 -18.47 -3.24
CA GLU A 103 -7.21 -18.59 -1.79
C GLU A 103 -7.22 -20.07 -1.34
N ARG A 104 -7.49 -21.01 -2.24
CA ARG A 104 -7.65 -22.43 -1.94
C ARG A 104 -6.53 -23.05 -1.07
N PRO A 105 -5.23 -22.91 -1.39
CA PRO A 105 -4.16 -23.53 -0.59
C PRO A 105 -4.13 -23.00 0.85
N TYR A 106 -4.50 -21.74 1.08
CA TYR A 106 -4.64 -21.17 2.42
C TYR A 106 -5.77 -21.86 3.18
N TRP A 107 -6.96 -21.95 2.59
CA TRP A 107 -8.11 -22.66 3.20
C TRP A 107 -7.86 -24.16 3.42
N ALA A 108 -7.04 -24.79 2.58
CA ALA A 108 -6.62 -26.17 2.72
C ALA A 108 -5.57 -26.40 3.83
N GLY A 109 -5.03 -25.33 4.43
CA GLY A 109 -4.01 -25.40 5.48
C GLY A 109 -2.60 -25.66 4.96
N GLU A 110 -2.34 -25.40 3.67
CA GLU A 110 -1.00 -25.55 3.06
C GLU A 110 -0.04 -24.41 3.48
N HIS A 111 -0.58 -23.33 4.08
CA HIS A 111 0.17 -22.19 4.60
C HIS A 111 -0.05 -22.01 6.12
N PRO A 112 0.38 -22.96 6.96
CA PRO A 112 0.15 -22.87 8.40
C PRO A 112 0.85 -21.65 9.02
N PRO A 113 0.22 -20.95 9.98
CA PRO A 113 0.88 -19.86 10.67
C PRO A 113 2.10 -20.37 11.44
N ARG A 114 3.13 -19.54 11.57
CA ARG A 114 4.30 -19.86 12.40
C ARG A 114 3.86 -20.13 13.83
N ARG A 115 4.09 -21.35 14.31
CA ARG A 115 3.71 -21.77 15.68
C ARG A 115 4.79 -21.39 16.68
N SER A 116 4.38 -20.88 17.84
CA SER A 116 5.23 -20.88 19.02
C SER A 116 5.04 -22.24 19.75
N PHE A 117 6.14 -22.90 20.12
CA PHE A 117 6.11 -24.27 20.67
C PHE A 117 5.46 -24.37 22.06
N ASP A 118 5.23 -23.23 22.71
CA ASP A 118 4.79 -23.02 24.07
C ASP A 118 3.27 -22.76 24.19
N ARG A 119 2.54 -22.65 23.07
CA ARG A 119 1.10 -22.38 23.08
C ARG A 119 0.37 -23.17 21.99
N PHE A 120 -0.65 -23.91 22.39
CA PHE A 120 -1.60 -24.47 21.43
C PHE A 120 -2.39 -23.33 20.77
N PRO A 121 -2.54 -23.33 19.43
CA PRO A 121 -3.36 -22.34 18.76
C PRO A 121 -4.81 -22.45 19.25
N ASP A 122 -5.49 -21.31 19.30
CA ASP A 122 -6.93 -21.28 19.58
C ASP A 122 -7.64 -22.16 18.54
N PRO A 123 -8.57 -23.06 18.93
CA PRO A 123 -9.34 -23.87 17.98
C PRO A 123 -10.09 -23.06 16.92
N LEU A 124 -10.35 -21.77 17.19
CA LEU A 124 -10.99 -20.83 16.28
C LEU A 124 -9.98 -20.05 15.42
N SER A 125 -8.67 -20.29 15.58
CA SER A 125 -7.66 -19.63 14.76
C SER A 125 -7.75 -20.04 13.30
N LEU A 126 -7.47 -19.09 12.42
CA LEU A 126 -7.34 -19.38 11.00
C LEU A 126 -6.21 -20.37 10.72
N PRO A 127 -6.32 -21.18 9.65
CA PRO A 127 -5.28 -22.12 9.27
C PRO A 127 -4.05 -21.45 8.63
N PHE A 128 -3.99 -20.11 8.60
CA PHE A 128 -2.92 -19.29 8.04
C PHE A 128 -2.77 -17.96 8.78
N HIS A 129 -1.65 -17.27 8.58
CA HIS A 129 -1.44 -15.92 9.13
C HIS A 129 -2.21 -14.86 8.31
N PRO A 130 -3.07 -14.03 8.93
CA PRO A 130 -3.83 -12.99 8.24
C PRO A 130 -3.00 -12.07 7.34
N GLY A 131 -1.85 -11.58 7.84
CA GLY A 131 -0.97 -10.70 7.08
C GLY A 131 -0.33 -11.40 5.88
N GLU A 132 0.04 -12.68 6.00
CA GLU A 132 0.60 -13.45 4.87
C GLU A 132 -0.47 -13.70 3.80
N PHE A 133 -1.73 -13.85 4.22
CA PHE A 133 -2.85 -14.04 3.30
C PHE A 133 -3.21 -12.75 2.55
N ALA A 134 -3.15 -11.60 3.23
CA ALA A 134 -3.27 -10.29 2.58
C ALA A 134 -2.12 -10.02 1.60
N ASP A 135 -0.89 -10.36 1.97
CA ASP A 135 0.26 -10.23 1.09
C ASP A 135 0.20 -11.16 -0.14
N ALA A 136 -0.38 -12.35 0.02
CA ALA A 136 -0.67 -13.24 -1.10
C ALA A 136 -1.69 -12.62 -2.07
N ALA A 137 -2.71 -11.92 -1.56
CA ALA A 137 -3.64 -11.17 -2.42
C ALA A 137 -2.89 -10.11 -3.25
N ASN A 138 -1.96 -9.39 -2.61
CA ASN A 138 -1.10 -8.40 -3.29
C ASN A 138 -0.29 -9.05 -4.40
N LEU A 139 0.34 -10.19 -4.13
CA LEU A 139 1.11 -10.95 -5.12
C LEU A 139 0.25 -11.39 -6.30
N GLN A 140 -0.96 -11.88 -6.04
CA GLN A 140 -1.88 -12.34 -7.09
C GLN A 140 -2.40 -11.21 -7.97
N TRP A 141 -2.58 -10.01 -7.44
CA TRP A 141 -3.16 -8.89 -8.19
C TRP A 141 -2.12 -7.97 -8.82
N LEU A 142 -1.01 -7.74 -8.13
CA LEU A 142 0.02 -6.76 -8.52
C LEU A 142 1.36 -7.40 -8.88
N GLY A 143 1.52 -8.72 -8.71
CA GLY A 143 2.75 -9.43 -9.10
C GLY A 143 3.91 -9.29 -8.11
N PHE A 144 3.67 -8.78 -6.90
CA PHE A 144 4.66 -8.76 -5.82
C PHE A 144 4.04 -8.90 -4.43
N GLY A 145 4.83 -9.40 -3.47
CA GLY A 145 4.51 -9.37 -2.04
C GLY A 145 5.61 -8.63 -1.27
N TYR A 146 5.29 -8.21 -0.06
CA TYR A 146 6.24 -7.67 0.92
C TYR A 146 6.94 -8.79 1.70
N ALA A 147 6.25 -9.90 1.96
CA ALA A 147 6.76 -11.07 2.68
C ALA A 147 6.73 -12.35 1.83
N ALA A 148 5.82 -12.43 0.85
CA ALA A 148 5.67 -13.57 -0.04
C ALA A 148 6.81 -13.63 -1.07
N ALA A 149 7.42 -14.80 -1.18
CA ALA A 149 8.41 -15.08 -2.23
C ALA A 149 7.73 -15.25 -3.60
N GLY A 150 8.46 -14.97 -4.68
CA GLY A 150 8.03 -15.30 -6.05
C GLY A 150 7.40 -14.16 -6.85
N GLY A 151 7.44 -12.92 -6.35
CA GLY A 151 7.07 -11.74 -7.15
C GLY A 151 8.05 -11.47 -8.30
N GLU A 152 7.54 -10.99 -9.43
CA GLU A 152 8.35 -10.48 -10.55
C GLU A 152 8.86 -9.06 -10.25
N LEU A 153 8.12 -8.32 -9.42
CA LEU A 153 8.47 -6.98 -8.97
C LEU A 153 8.96 -7.02 -7.51
N SER A 154 9.80 -6.05 -7.18
CA SER A 154 10.44 -5.91 -5.88
C SER A 154 10.05 -4.54 -5.28
N PRO A 155 9.36 -4.49 -4.12
CA PRO A 155 8.90 -3.22 -3.53
C PRO A 155 9.99 -2.15 -3.33
N PRO A 156 11.24 -2.51 -2.98
CA PRO A 156 12.34 -1.54 -2.93
C PRO A 156 12.62 -0.82 -4.26
N ASP A 157 12.33 -1.45 -5.40
CA ASP A 157 12.58 -0.90 -6.74
C ASP A 157 11.40 -0.06 -7.27
N LEU A 158 10.26 -0.09 -6.56
CA LEU A 158 9.06 0.66 -6.91
C LEU A 158 9.08 2.02 -6.23
N THR A 159 9.34 3.10 -6.98
CA THR A 159 9.39 4.47 -6.43
C THR A 159 7.99 5.09 -6.30
N VAL A 160 7.73 5.73 -5.17
CA VAL A 160 6.50 6.50 -4.90
C VAL A 160 6.82 7.94 -4.48
N CYS A 161 5.92 8.87 -4.80
CA CYS A 161 6.02 10.27 -4.42
C CYS A 161 5.24 10.53 -3.13
N GLY A 162 5.90 11.06 -2.10
CA GLY A 162 5.26 11.41 -0.83
C GLY A 162 4.67 12.82 -0.82
N PHE A 163 3.59 12.99 -0.07
CA PHE A 163 2.96 14.28 0.18
C PHE A 163 2.44 14.35 1.62
N THR A 164 2.59 15.50 2.27
CA THR A 164 1.90 15.81 3.53
C THR A 164 0.62 16.57 3.22
N LEU A 165 -0.46 16.17 3.88
CA LEU A 165 -1.82 16.67 3.67
C LEU A 165 -2.20 17.65 4.79
N TYR A 166 -2.67 18.83 4.38
CA TYR A 166 -3.10 19.90 5.27
C TYR A 166 -4.58 20.24 5.03
N ALA A 167 -5.36 20.28 6.10
CA ALA A 167 -6.75 20.72 6.08
C ALA A 167 -6.84 22.25 5.92
N ALA A 168 -8.04 22.74 5.60
CA ALA A 168 -8.28 24.18 5.57
C ALA A 168 -8.09 24.76 6.99
N GLY A 169 -7.17 25.71 7.15
CA GLY A 169 -6.83 26.32 8.44
C GLY A 169 -5.62 25.72 9.14
N ASP A 170 -5.05 24.60 8.64
CA ASP A 170 -3.74 24.15 9.14
C ASP A 170 -2.63 25.12 8.70
N GLU A 171 -1.63 25.31 9.56
CA GLU A 171 -0.43 26.08 9.21
C GLU A 171 0.44 25.28 8.24
N LEU A 172 0.71 25.88 7.07
CA LEU A 172 1.59 25.30 6.07
C LEU A 172 3.07 25.52 6.46
N PRO A 173 3.96 24.58 6.13
CA PRO A 173 5.39 24.79 6.33
C PRO A 173 5.84 25.98 5.49
N ALA A 174 6.78 26.76 6.04
CA ALA A 174 7.41 27.83 5.27
C ALA A 174 8.01 27.24 3.99
N PRO A 175 7.85 27.91 2.82
CA PRO A 175 8.44 27.43 1.60
C PRO A 175 9.96 27.27 1.80
N PRO A 176 10.58 26.20 1.26
CA PRO A 176 12.02 26.06 1.36
C PRO A 176 12.68 27.32 0.78
N PRO A 177 13.77 27.81 1.38
CA PRO A 177 14.46 28.99 0.88
C PRO A 177 14.78 28.76 -0.60
N ALA A 178 14.44 29.74 -1.44
CA ALA A 178 14.65 29.65 -2.88
C ALA A 178 16.09 29.18 -3.15
N ALA A 179 16.23 28.04 -3.84
CA ALA A 179 17.53 27.52 -4.19
C ALA A 179 18.27 28.60 -4.98
N ILE A 180 19.31 29.19 -4.37
CA ILE A 180 20.16 30.16 -5.05
C ILE A 180 20.87 29.39 -6.15
N GLU A 181 20.36 29.51 -7.37
CA GLU A 181 20.96 28.92 -8.55
C GLU A 181 22.30 29.64 -8.77
N VAL A 182 23.38 29.06 -8.25
CA VAL A 182 24.74 29.57 -8.47
C VAL A 182 25.06 29.36 -9.94
N ARG A 183 24.70 30.35 -10.74
CA ARG A 183 24.94 30.42 -12.17
C ARG A 183 26.46 30.46 -12.37
N ARG A 184 27.10 29.29 -12.47
CA ARG A 184 28.53 29.16 -12.80
C ARG A 184 28.76 29.76 -14.18
N ARG A 185 29.10 31.06 -14.23
CA ARG A 185 29.56 31.73 -15.45
C ARG A 185 30.86 31.07 -15.90
N ARG A 186 30.76 30.14 -16.86
CA ARG A 186 31.92 29.66 -17.61
C ARG A 186 32.52 30.84 -18.38
N ARG A 187 33.60 31.43 -17.86
CA ARG A 187 34.41 32.42 -18.57
C ARG A 187 35.18 31.70 -19.68
N TRP A 188 34.65 31.78 -20.90
CA TRP A 188 35.37 31.40 -22.11
C TRP A 188 36.45 32.44 -22.40
N TRP A 189 37.71 32.10 -22.12
CA TRP A 189 38.85 32.89 -22.55
C TRP A 189 39.06 32.66 -24.05
N ARG A 190 38.72 33.67 -24.88
CA ARG A 190 39.18 33.74 -26.27
C ARG A 190 40.68 34.06 -26.24
N ARG A 191 41.52 33.11 -26.64
CA ARG A 191 42.88 33.43 -27.10
C ARG A 191 42.79 33.81 -28.58
N ARG A 192 43.06 35.09 -28.89
CA ARG A 192 43.57 35.53 -30.20
C ARG A 192 45.05 35.88 -29.99
N ALA A 193 45.92 35.31 -30.80
CA ALA A 193 47.12 35.91 -31.42
C ALA A 193 48.12 34.80 -31.74
N GLY A 194 48.54 34.75 -32.99
CA GLY A 194 49.41 33.76 -33.62
C GLY A 194 49.01 33.64 -35.07
#